data_AF-A0A4U8USJ4-F1
#
_entry.id   AF-A0A4U8USJ4-F1
#
_cell.length_a   1.000
_cell.length_b   1.000
_cell.length_c   1.000
_cell.angle_alpha   90.00
_cell.angle_beta   90.00
_cell.angle_gamma   90.00
#
_symmetry.space_group_name_H-M   'P 1'
#
loop_
_entity.id
_entity.type
_entity.pdbx_description
1 polymer ?
#
loop_
_entity_poly.entity_id
_entity_poly.type
_entity_poly.pdbx_seq_one_letter_code
_entity_poly.pdbx_strand_id
1 'polypeptide(L)'
;MYELSRTIELEVSSSCIPNNLSTYYSDENTATYACVAHRDQVNIVKWEQKDPKGAKLESDVYEIKPDDVRRRTIVVQAKLCAVSQRSFPLLVVSCTTHIAIFDPLTKKQLCSTSIRELKHLTKYPFACGISVVESTILVGSSSGEIFVFSCSGDSIVHLKTTLNTHSAPITDIATCVFDSLTCSSDATGLLVVWGKNHKVSKQISTNHSISCLNVLRKHAICGTHFGQVLFYSTQNGELMSEVSAHARPVYSISVAPESAYVLTASEDTFVRVWKLHTRKPEPFQVEWRFSVTVPDFPIVGAQFTNGRGSQFAVAAFDSKKINVFRIAKKPTQ
;
A
#
# COMPACT_ATOMS: atom_id res chain seq x y z
N MET A 1 8.63 -15.39 -17.96
CA MET A 1 9.28 -14.62 -16.88
C MET A 1 8.76 -13.18 -16.96
N TYR A 2 8.88 -12.33 -15.93
CA TYR A 2 8.48 -10.93 -16.08
C TYR A 2 9.50 -10.16 -16.91
N GLU A 3 9.03 -9.25 -17.74
CA GLU A 3 9.84 -8.37 -18.58
C GLU A 3 9.30 -6.94 -18.51
N LEU A 4 10.16 -5.95 -18.69
CA LEU A 4 9.75 -4.55 -18.75
C LEU A 4 8.83 -4.34 -19.96
N SER A 5 7.55 -4.08 -19.69
CA SER A 5 6.52 -3.94 -20.70
C SER A 5 6.40 -2.51 -21.19
N ARG A 6 6.45 -1.53 -20.29
CA ARG A 6 6.41 -0.09 -20.58
C ARG A 6 6.92 0.76 -19.41
N THR A 7 7.21 2.01 -19.71
CA THR A 7 7.48 3.06 -18.73
C THR A 7 6.43 4.15 -18.90
N ILE A 8 5.85 4.60 -17.81
CA ILE A 8 4.83 5.65 -17.74
C ILE A 8 5.51 6.90 -17.20
N GLU A 9 5.37 8.02 -17.88
CA GLU A 9 5.90 9.30 -17.42
C GLU A 9 4.94 9.98 -16.45
N LEU A 10 5.52 10.57 -15.40
CA LEU A 10 4.83 11.36 -14.39
C LEU A 10 5.14 12.84 -14.60
N GLU A 11 4.17 13.71 -14.36
CA GLU A 11 4.39 15.17 -14.33
C GLU A 11 5.40 15.57 -13.25
N VAL A 12 5.29 14.93 -12.09
CA VAL A 12 6.13 15.13 -10.91
C VAL A 12 6.84 13.84 -10.50
N SER A 13 8.05 13.97 -9.95
CA SER A 13 8.87 12.85 -9.45
C SER A 13 8.24 12.16 -8.24
N SER A 14 8.83 11.09 -7.70
CA SER A 14 8.33 10.41 -6.48
C SER A 14 9.11 10.83 -5.22
N SER A 15 8.44 11.04 -4.09
CA SER A 15 9.11 11.23 -2.77
C SER A 15 9.68 9.93 -2.19
N CYS A 16 10.74 10.06 -1.38
CA CYS A 16 11.37 8.94 -0.65
C CYS A 16 10.55 8.56 0.59
N ILE A 17 9.39 7.95 0.38
CA ILE A 17 8.52 7.43 1.43
C ILE A 17 8.17 5.97 1.10
N PRO A 18 8.01 5.07 2.10
CA PRO A 18 7.62 3.69 1.85
C PRO A 18 6.18 3.63 1.32
N ASN A 19 5.84 2.53 0.64
CA ASN A 19 4.53 2.31 0.03
C ASN A 19 4.07 3.45 -0.90
N ASN A 20 5.00 4.15 -1.57
CA ASN A 20 4.70 5.27 -2.47
C ASN A 20 4.32 4.83 -3.89
N LEU A 21 3.39 3.88 -3.98
CA LEU A 21 2.73 3.49 -5.22
C LEU A 21 1.46 2.74 -4.84
N SER A 22 0.31 3.22 -5.31
CA SER A 22 -0.95 2.49 -5.22
C SER A 22 -1.50 2.25 -6.61
N THR A 23 -1.92 1.03 -6.90
CA THR A 23 -2.56 0.68 -8.19
C THR A 23 -4.00 0.22 -8.00
N TYR A 24 -4.84 0.53 -8.97
CA TYR A 24 -6.21 0.03 -9.06
C TYR A 24 -6.50 -0.37 -10.51
N TYR A 25 -7.05 -1.57 -10.71
CA TYR A 25 -7.48 -2.03 -12.02
C TYR A 25 -9.00 -2.00 -12.11
N SER A 26 -9.50 -1.35 -13.14
CA SER A 26 -10.91 -1.32 -13.50
C SER A 26 -11.16 -2.35 -14.60
N ASP A 27 -11.93 -3.40 -14.28
CA ASP A 27 -12.39 -4.37 -15.27
C ASP A 27 -13.29 -3.71 -16.33
N GLU A 28 -14.14 -2.76 -15.92
CA GLU A 28 -15.09 -2.05 -16.80
C GLU A 28 -14.36 -1.28 -17.92
N ASN A 29 -13.33 -0.51 -17.57
CA ASN A 29 -12.58 0.30 -18.52
C ASN A 29 -11.35 -0.42 -19.08
N THR A 30 -11.06 -1.63 -18.60
CA THR A 30 -9.82 -2.38 -18.88
C THR A 30 -8.55 -1.53 -18.67
N ALA A 31 -8.61 -0.63 -17.69
CA ALA A 31 -7.61 0.39 -17.42
C ALA A 31 -6.98 0.18 -16.04
N THR A 32 -5.70 0.50 -15.92
CA THR A 32 -5.00 0.58 -14.64
C THR A 32 -4.79 2.04 -14.29
N TYR A 33 -5.12 2.37 -13.05
CA TYR A 33 -4.82 3.64 -12.41
C TYR A 33 -3.68 3.42 -11.44
N ALA A 34 -2.75 4.36 -11.36
CA ALA A 34 -1.75 4.38 -10.30
C ALA A 34 -1.66 5.77 -9.69
N CYS A 35 -1.40 5.84 -8.38
CA CYS A 35 -1.04 7.09 -7.73
C CYS A 35 0.32 7.02 -7.03
N VAL A 36 1.04 8.14 -7.07
CA VAL A 36 2.34 8.35 -6.45
C VAL A 36 2.36 9.76 -5.85
N ALA A 37 2.93 9.89 -4.66
CA ALA A 37 3.04 11.16 -3.95
C ALA A 37 4.44 11.79 -4.06
N HIS A 38 4.46 13.12 -4.07
CA HIS A 38 5.67 13.94 -4.04
C HIS A 38 5.43 15.22 -3.27
N ARG A 39 6.12 15.39 -2.15
CA ARG A 39 5.95 16.54 -1.26
C ARG A 39 4.48 16.70 -0.87
N ASP A 40 3.83 17.79 -1.28
CA ASP A 40 2.44 18.14 -1.05
C ASP A 40 1.53 17.79 -2.24
N GLN A 41 1.99 16.98 -3.19
CA GLN A 41 1.25 16.61 -4.39
C GLN A 41 1.03 15.10 -4.50
N VAL A 42 -0.09 14.70 -5.11
CA VAL A 42 -0.37 13.33 -5.52
C VAL A 42 -0.64 13.30 -7.01
N ASN A 43 0.16 12.55 -7.75
CA ASN A 43 -0.03 12.31 -9.17
C ASN A 43 -0.84 11.03 -9.37
N ILE A 44 -1.91 11.08 -10.16
CA ILE A 44 -2.69 9.93 -10.63
C ILE A 44 -2.49 9.79 -12.13
N VAL A 45 -2.08 8.62 -12.58
CA VAL A 45 -1.94 8.28 -13.99
C VAL A 45 -2.85 7.12 -14.38
N LYS A 46 -3.35 7.14 -15.61
CA LYS A 46 -4.17 6.07 -16.19
C LYS A 46 -3.47 5.48 -17.42
N TRP A 47 -3.52 4.16 -17.57
CA TRP A 47 -3.16 3.51 -18.83
C TRP A 47 -4.02 2.29 -19.12
N GLU A 48 -4.18 2.02 -20.41
CA GLU A 48 -4.85 0.85 -20.96
C GLU A 48 -3.82 -0.06 -21.65
N GLN A 49 -4.15 -1.35 -21.77
CA GLN A 49 -3.26 -2.31 -22.40
C GLN A 49 -3.02 -2.01 -23.89
N LYS A 50 -4.03 -1.47 -24.57
CA LYS A 50 -4.00 -1.13 -26.00
C LYS A 50 -3.25 0.17 -26.31
N ASP A 51 -2.93 0.98 -25.30
CA ASP A 51 -2.21 2.23 -25.54
C ASP A 51 -0.86 1.96 -26.20
N PRO A 52 -0.41 2.80 -27.15
CA PRO A 52 0.92 2.67 -27.73
C PRO A 52 2.03 2.73 -26.67
N LYS A 53 3.15 2.06 -26.92
CA LYS A 53 4.36 2.23 -26.08
C LYS A 53 4.88 3.67 -26.27
N GLY A 54 5.12 4.38 -25.17
CA GLY A 54 5.58 5.78 -25.21
C GLY A 54 4.49 6.80 -25.49
N ALA A 55 3.21 6.41 -25.50
CA ALA A 55 2.12 7.38 -25.55
C ALA A 55 2.17 8.31 -24.33
N LYS A 56 1.90 9.59 -24.54
CA LYS A 56 1.63 10.52 -23.45
C LYS A 56 0.26 10.16 -22.87
N LEU A 57 0.27 9.73 -21.62
CA LEU A 57 -0.92 9.25 -20.92
C LEU A 57 -1.61 10.40 -20.18
N GLU A 58 -2.89 10.20 -19.86
CA GLU A 58 -3.66 11.11 -19.03
C GLU A 58 -3.13 11.05 -17.58
N SER A 59 -2.89 12.23 -17.01
CA SER A 59 -2.39 12.42 -15.65
C SER A 59 -3.15 13.56 -14.96
N ASP A 60 -3.41 13.37 -13.68
CA ASP A 60 -3.99 14.36 -12.78
C ASP A 60 -3.05 14.60 -11.61
N VAL A 61 -2.83 15.87 -11.27
CA VAL A 61 -2.05 16.25 -10.08
C VAL A 61 -2.97 16.92 -9.06
N TYR A 62 -3.00 16.36 -7.87
CA TYR A 62 -3.72 16.89 -6.71
C TYR A 62 -2.74 17.67 -5.84
N GLU A 63 -2.97 18.97 -5.69
CA GLU A 63 -2.27 19.79 -4.71
C GLU A 63 -2.97 19.67 -3.34
N ILE A 64 -2.24 19.14 -2.37
CA ILE A 64 -2.76 18.89 -1.02
C ILE A 64 -2.45 20.09 -0.15
N LYS A 65 -3.49 20.87 0.16
CA LYS A 65 -3.37 22.07 0.99
C LYS A 65 -3.52 21.70 2.47
N PRO A 66 -2.76 22.34 3.37
CA PRO A 66 -2.94 22.15 4.80
C PRO A 66 -4.28 22.72 5.27
N ASP A 67 -4.89 22.12 6.29
CA ASP A 67 -6.08 22.67 6.96
C ASP A 67 -5.77 24.04 7.62
N ASP A 68 -4.54 24.22 8.12
CA ASP A 68 -4.03 25.47 8.69
C ASP A 68 -2.91 26.03 7.80
N VAL A 69 -3.16 27.18 7.17
CA VAL A 69 -2.23 27.85 6.23
C VAL A 69 -0.88 28.18 6.88
N ARG A 70 -0.80 28.24 8.21
CA ARG A 70 0.47 28.46 8.94
C ARG A 70 1.37 27.23 8.96
N ARG A 71 0.81 26.05 8.66
CA ARG A 71 1.53 24.77 8.65
C ARG A 71 1.90 24.39 7.24
N ARG A 72 3.05 23.72 7.08
CA ARG A 72 3.37 23.01 5.84
C ARG A 72 2.87 21.58 5.98
N THR A 73 2.22 21.07 4.93
CA THR A 73 1.81 19.67 4.87
C THR A 73 2.72 18.92 3.91
N ILE A 74 3.00 17.66 4.22
CA ILE A 74 3.69 16.73 3.33
C ILE A 74 2.84 15.47 3.30
N VAL A 75 2.66 14.92 2.10
CA VAL A 75 2.00 13.63 1.89
C VAL A 75 2.94 12.52 2.35
N VAL A 76 2.45 11.69 3.26
CA VAL A 76 3.15 10.55 3.84
C VAL A 76 2.74 9.25 3.15
N GLN A 77 1.48 9.16 2.71
CA GLN A 77 1.00 8.05 1.89
C GLN A 77 -0.22 8.48 1.07
N ALA A 78 -0.34 7.97 -0.15
CA ALA A 78 -1.53 8.09 -0.97
C ALA A 78 -1.96 6.70 -1.44
N LYS A 79 -3.26 6.40 -1.38
CA LYS A 79 -3.80 5.10 -1.79
C LYS A 79 -5.13 5.24 -2.51
N LEU A 80 -5.29 4.46 -3.58
CA LEU A 80 -6.57 4.26 -4.27
C LEU A 80 -7.34 3.15 -3.54
N CYS A 81 -8.38 3.52 -2.82
CA CYS A 81 -9.17 2.62 -1.99
C CYS A 81 -10.48 2.25 -2.70
N ALA A 82 -10.56 1.01 -3.19
CA ALA A 82 -11.77 0.45 -3.78
C ALA A 82 -12.77 0.10 -2.68
N VAL A 83 -13.78 0.96 -2.50
CA VAL A 83 -14.85 0.82 -1.51
C VAL A 83 -16.02 0.07 -2.14
N SER A 84 -16.60 -0.93 -1.45
CA SER A 84 -17.59 -1.84 -2.04
C SER A 84 -18.89 -1.19 -2.55
N GLN A 85 -19.22 0.01 -2.06
CA GLN A 85 -20.44 0.75 -2.45
C GLN A 85 -20.22 1.71 -3.62
N ARG A 86 -19.03 1.71 -4.25
CA ARG A 86 -18.67 2.63 -5.32
C ARG A 86 -18.16 1.87 -6.55
N SER A 87 -18.42 2.41 -7.73
CA SER A 87 -17.86 1.93 -9.00
C SER A 87 -16.39 2.34 -9.20
N PHE A 88 -15.96 3.43 -8.56
CA PHE A 88 -14.60 3.96 -8.68
C PHE A 88 -13.95 4.19 -7.31
N PRO A 89 -12.63 3.91 -7.14
CA PRO A 89 -11.96 4.04 -5.85
C PRO A 89 -11.90 5.49 -5.38
N LEU A 90 -11.83 5.66 -4.06
CA LEU A 90 -11.51 6.93 -3.43
C LEU A 90 -10.00 7.12 -3.38
N LEU A 91 -9.53 8.36 -3.54
CA LEU A 91 -8.16 8.72 -3.21
C LEU A 91 -8.09 9.08 -1.73
N VAL A 92 -7.36 8.30 -0.94
CA VAL A 92 -7.07 8.61 0.46
C VAL A 92 -5.64 9.10 0.55
N VAL A 93 -5.46 10.27 1.16
CA VAL A 93 -4.17 10.93 1.31
C VAL A 93 -3.91 11.17 2.79
N SER A 94 -2.85 10.57 3.31
CA SER A 94 -2.40 10.79 4.68
C SER A 94 -1.22 11.76 4.68
N CYS A 95 -1.27 12.75 5.57
CA CYS A 95 -0.27 13.81 5.63
C CYS A 95 0.32 13.96 7.04
N THR A 96 1.28 14.88 7.18
CA THR A 96 1.83 15.33 8.47
C THR A 96 0.84 16.17 9.29
N THR A 97 -0.25 16.66 8.70
CA THR A 97 -1.19 17.57 9.40
C THR A 97 -2.63 17.05 9.45
N HIS A 98 -3.06 16.28 8.46
CA HIS A 98 -4.44 15.83 8.31
C HIS A 98 -4.52 14.58 7.44
N ILE A 99 -5.70 13.98 7.39
CA ILE A 99 -6.10 12.93 6.45
C ILE A 99 -7.16 13.54 5.54
N ALA A 100 -6.95 13.46 4.22
CA ALA A 100 -7.91 13.95 3.23
C ALA A 100 -8.37 12.81 2.32
N ILE A 101 -9.67 12.81 1.99
CA ILE A 101 -10.30 11.81 1.14
C ILE A 101 -10.99 12.53 -0.01
N PHE A 102 -10.59 12.18 -1.24
CA PHE A 102 -11.08 12.78 -2.46
C PHE A 102 -11.81 11.77 -3.32
N ASP A 103 -12.81 12.24 -4.05
CA ASP A 103 -13.36 11.55 -5.20
C ASP A 103 -12.48 11.86 -6.42
N PRO A 104 -11.78 10.89 -7.01
CA PRO A 104 -10.88 11.18 -8.12
C PRO A 104 -11.60 11.66 -9.38
N LEU A 105 -12.83 11.18 -9.63
CA LEU A 105 -13.57 11.53 -10.85
C LEU A 105 -14.05 12.99 -10.82
N THR A 106 -14.54 13.44 -9.66
CA THR A 106 -15.04 14.82 -9.50
C THR A 106 -13.99 15.80 -8.97
N LYS A 107 -12.82 15.29 -8.58
CA LYS A 107 -11.74 16.02 -7.87
C LYS A 107 -12.18 16.70 -6.57
N LYS A 108 -13.37 16.35 -6.06
CA LYS A 108 -13.94 16.94 -4.85
C LYS A 108 -13.35 16.28 -3.61
N GLN A 109 -12.94 17.10 -2.64
CA GLN A 109 -12.66 16.62 -1.28
C GLN A 109 -13.97 16.24 -0.58
N LEU A 110 -14.11 14.98 -0.20
CA LEU A 110 -15.29 14.45 0.48
C LEU A 110 -15.16 14.54 2.01
N CYS A 111 -13.95 14.38 2.55
CA CYS A 111 -13.68 14.41 3.97
C CYS A 111 -12.26 14.94 4.24
N SER A 112 -12.09 15.69 5.32
CA SER A 112 -10.79 15.98 5.93
C SER A 112 -10.89 15.81 7.44
N THR A 113 -9.82 15.31 8.06
CA THR A 113 -9.70 15.18 9.51
C THR A 113 -8.28 15.56 9.92
N SER A 114 -8.16 16.62 10.72
CA SER A 114 -6.87 17.07 11.22
C SER A 114 -6.30 16.10 12.27
N ILE A 115 -4.99 15.90 12.22
CA ILE A 115 -4.26 15.09 13.19
C ILE A 115 -3.85 16.01 14.34
N ARG A 116 -4.24 15.64 15.55
CA ARG A 116 -3.98 16.47 16.73
C ARG A 116 -2.50 16.46 17.09
N GLU A 117 -1.93 17.65 17.26
CA GLU A 117 -0.63 17.80 17.92
C GLU A 117 -0.78 17.50 19.41
N LEU A 118 -0.09 16.47 19.87
CA LEU A 118 0.09 16.24 21.30
C LEU A 118 1.16 17.21 21.79
N LYS A 119 0.75 18.27 22.51
CA LYS A 119 1.59 19.38 23.00
C LYS A 119 2.83 18.97 23.82
N HIS A 120 2.96 17.68 24.17
CA HIS A 120 4.02 17.12 25.01
C HIS A 120 4.90 16.09 24.31
N LEU A 121 4.66 15.78 23.03
CA LEU A 121 5.51 14.86 22.27
C LEU A 121 6.52 15.63 21.42
N THR A 122 7.79 15.23 21.48
CA THR A 122 8.89 15.75 20.65
C THR A 122 8.85 15.25 19.19
N LYS A 123 7.79 14.52 18.80
CA LYS A 123 7.65 13.88 17.49
C LYS A 123 6.59 14.62 16.66
N TYR A 124 6.92 14.89 15.40
CA TYR A 124 5.98 15.47 14.44
C TYR A 124 4.80 14.51 14.20
N PRO A 125 3.53 14.99 14.28
CA PRO A 125 2.39 14.15 13.99
C PRO A 125 2.37 13.77 12.50
N PHE A 126 1.83 12.58 12.21
CA PHE A 126 1.53 12.16 10.85
C PHE A 126 0.51 11.03 10.84
N ALA A 127 -0.06 10.76 9.66
CA ALA A 127 -0.86 9.58 9.39
C ALA A 127 -0.21 8.72 8.29
N CYS A 128 -0.31 7.40 8.44
CA CYS A 128 0.16 6.42 7.47
C CYS A 128 -0.51 5.07 7.73
N GLY A 129 -0.30 4.10 6.86
CA GLY A 129 -1.00 2.82 6.88
C GLY A 129 -2.45 3.02 6.47
N ILE A 130 -2.72 2.92 5.18
CA ILE A 130 -4.06 3.07 4.62
C ILE A 130 -4.56 1.71 4.16
N SER A 131 -5.74 1.31 4.63
CA SER A 131 -6.44 0.12 4.13
C SER A 131 -7.94 0.36 3.96
N VAL A 132 -8.58 -0.55 3.23
CA VAL A 132 -10.03 -0.55 3.01
C VAL A 132 -10.58 -1.94 3.27
N VAL A 133 -11.68 -1.99 4.02
CA VAL A 133 -12.46 -3.20 4.28
C VAL A 133 -13.93 -2.87 4.03
N GLU A 134 -14.51 -3.50 3.01
CA GLU A 134 -15.90 -3.26 2.58
C GLU A 134 -16.16 -1.76 2.32
N SER A 135 -17.01 -1.12 3.14
CA SER A 135 -17.35 0.30 3.05
C SER A 135 -16.55 1.18 4.02
N THR A 136 -15.51 0.64 4.66
CA THR A 136 -14.75 1.31 5.72
C THR A 136 -13.30 1.51 5.31
N ILE A 137 -12.80 2.74 5.48
CA ILE A 137 -11.40 3.09 5.29
C ILE A 137 -10.72 3.20 6.66
N LEU A 138 -9.53 2.64 6.77
CA LEU A 138 -8.71 2.64 7.96
C LEU A 138 -7.42 3.42 7.68
N VAL A 139 -7.08 4.35 8.55
CA VAL A 139 -5.85 5.14 8.45
C VAL A 139 -5.18 5.22 9.81
N GLY A 140 -3.93 4.77 9.90
CA GLY A 140 -3.13 4.83 11.12
C GLY A 140 -2.50 6.19 11.38
N SER A 141 -2.05 6.41 12.61
CA SER A 141 -1.40 7.64 13.05
C SER A 141 -0.06 7.40 13.74
N SER A 142 0.72 8.47 13.86
CA SER A 142 1.94 8.51 14.66
C SER A 142 1.70 8.38 16.17
N SER A 143 0.45 8.51 16.65
CA SER A 143 0.05 8.30 18.05
C SER A 143 -0.36 6.85 18.34
N GLY A 144 -0.46 5.97 17.32
CA GLY A 144 -0.99 4.61 17.46
C GLY A 144 -2.51 4.50 17.31
N GLU A 145 -3.17 5.62 17.03
CA GLU A 145 -4.60 5.67 16.71
C GLU A 145 -4.85 5.14 15.29
N ILE A 146 -5.95 4.42 15.11
CA ILE A 146 -6.45 4.06 13.77
C ILE A 146 -7.80 4.75 13.56
N PHE A 147 -7.82 5.72 12.66
CA PHE A 147 -9.03 6.42 12.24
C PHE A 147 -9.87 5.52 11.33
N VAL A 148 -11.16 5.41 11.64
CA VAL A 148 -12.12 4.57 10.93
C VAL A 148 -13.13 5.47 10.23
N PHE A 149 -13.05 5.56 8.91
CA PHE A 149 -13.98 6.34 8.09
C PHE A 149 -15.04 5.43 7.48
N SER A 150 -16.30 5.80 7.63
CA SER A 150 -17.42 5.12 6.97
C SER A 150 -17.74 5.81 5.65
N CYS A 151 -17.86 5.02 4.59
CA CYS A 151 -18.36 5.46 3.31
C CYS A 151 -19.80 4.96 3.12
N SER A 152 -20.70 5.88 2.80
CA SER A 152 -22.11 5.57 2.51
C SER A 152 -22.47 6.14 1.14
N GLY A 153 -22.79 5.25 0.19
CA GLY A 153 -23.02 5.61 -1.20
C GLY A 153 -21.82 6.29 -1.87
N ASP A 154 -22.08 7.12 -2.88
CA ASP A 154 -21.06 7.69 -3.76
C ASP A 154 -20.43 9.00 -3.27
N SER A 155 -20.86 9.59 -2.16
CA SER A 155 -20.36 10.93 -1.79
C SER A 155 -20.24 11.19 -0.30
N ILE A 156 -20.75 10.32 0.57
CA ILE A 156 -20.75 10.56 2.00
C ILE A 156 -19.61 9.76 2.62
N VAL A 157 -18.58 10.49 3.07
CA VAL A 157 -17.46 9.92 3.84
C VAL A 157 -17.32 10.72 5.12
N HIS A 158 -17.32 10.05 6.27
CA HIS A 158 -17.15 10.69 7.57
C HIS A 158 -16.34 9.82 8.52
N LEU A 159 -15.63 10.45 9.45
CA LEU A 159 -14.96 9.76 10.54
C LEU A 159 -16.04 9.16 11.47
N LYS A 160 -16.04 7.83 11.58
CA LYS A 160 -17.00 7.09 12.42
C LYS A 160 -16.48 6.88 13.83
N THR A 161 -15.22 6.47 13.98
CA THR A 161 -14.60 6.19 15.28
C THR A 161 -13.08 6.14 15.16
N THR A 162 -12.40 6.01 16.31
CA THR A 162 -10.94 5.84 16.39
C THR A 162 -10.63 4.64 17.28
N LEU A 163 -9.79 3.73 16.78
CA LEU A 163 -9.32 2.56 17.52
C LEU A 163 -8.01 2.92 18.24
N ASN A 164 -7.91 2.54 19.51
CA ASN A 164 -6.83 2.92 20.41
C ASN A 164 -6.17 1.67 21.01
N THR A 165 -5.65 0.78 20.14
CA THR A 165 -5.01 -0.47 20.57
C THR A 165 -3.49 -0.37 20.57
N HIS A 166 -2.90 0.34 19.62
CA HIS A 166 -1.46 0.54 19.58
C HIS A 166 -1.06 1.72 20.46
N SER A 167 0.07 1.58 21.15
CA SER A 167 0.70 2.64 21.96
C SER A 167 1.90 3.28 21.26
N ALA A 168 2.20 2.86 20.03
CA ALA A 168 3.32 3.30 19.23
C ALA A 168 2.84 3.70 17.82
N PRO A 169 3.63 4.51 17.08
CA PRO A 169 3.28 4.92 15.71
C PRO A 169 2.90 3.73 14.85
N ILE A 170 1.73 3.79 14.20
CA ILE A 170 1.36 2.81 13.17
C ILE A 170 2.40 2.90 12.04
N THR A 171 2.84 1.75 11.54
CA THR A 171 3.77 1.65 10.41
C THR A 171 3.03 1.31 9.12
N ASP A 172 2.04 0.41 9.18
CA ASP A 172 1.20 0.09 8.03
C ASP A 172 -0.09 -0.62 8.45
N ILE A 173 -1.08 -0.63 7.54
CA ILE A 173 -2.35 -1.35 7.69
C ILE A 173 -2.68 -2.03 6.37
N ALA A 174 -3.06 -3.31 6.43
CA ALA A 174 -3.45 -4.05 5.25
C ALA A 174 -4.64 -4.96 5.50
N THR A 175 -5.47 -5.13 4.48
CA THR A 175 -6.68 -5.96 4.51
C THR A 175 -6.64 -6.99 3.39
N CYS A 176 -6.89 -8.25 3.74
CA CYS A 176 -7.25 -9.26 2.77
C CYS A 176 -8.76 -9.19 2.52
N VAL A 177 -9.14 -8.67 1.35
CA VAL A 177 -10.54 -8.41 0.99
C VAL A 177 -11.40 -9.68 1.04
N PHE A 178 -10.89 -10.81 0.55
CA PHE A 178 -11.64 -12.09 0.49
C PHE A 178 -11.98 -12.65 1.87
N ASP A 179 -11.08 -12.52 2.85
CA ASP A 179 -11.28 -13.03 4.21
C ASP A 179 -11.83 -11.94 5.17
N SER A 180 -12.05 -10.71 4.68
CA SER A 180 -12.35 -9.51 5.49
C SER A 180 -11.42 -9.39 6.71
N LEU A 181 -10.16 -9.75 6.51
CA LEU A 181 -9.15 -9.86 7.56
C LEU A 181 -8.23 -8.66 7.47
N THR A 182 -8.21 -7.84 8.51
CA THR A 182 -7.32 -6.67 8.58
C THR A 182 -6.20 -6.92 9.57
N CYS A 183 -5.00 -6.46 9.25
CA CYS A 183 -3.87 -6.40 10.16
C CYS A 183 -3.31 -4.97 10.19
N SER A 184 -2.82 -4.55 11.35
CA SER A 184 -2.03 -3.32 11.51
C SER A 184 -0.74 -3.62 12.24
N SER A 185 0.31 -2.88 11.92
CA SER A 185 1.60 -2.96 12.59
C SER A 185 2.00 -1.60 13.15
N ASP A 186 2.83 -1.60 14.19
CA ASP A 186 3.45 -0.38 14.72
C ASP A 186 4.98 -0.45 14.76
N ALA A 187 5.59 0.65 15.17
CA ALA A 187 7.04 0.84 15.20
C ALA A 187 7.77 0.00 16.25
N THR A 188 7.06 -0.59 17.24
CA THR A 188 7.66 -1.51 18.22
C THR A 188 7.63 -2.95 17.74
N GLY A 189 7.01 -3.21 16.58
CA GLY A 189 6.88 -4.55 16.01
C GLY A 189 5.64 -5.29 16.51
N LEU A 190 4.67 -4.61 17.12
CA LEU A 190 3.39 -5.20 17.48
C LEU A 190 2.52 -5.30 16.22
N LEU A 191 2.11 -6.51 15.88
CA LEU A 191 1.14 -6.82 14.84
C LEU A 191 -0.21 -7.13 15.49
N VAL A 192 -1.25 -6.37 15.14
CA VAL A 192 -2.62 -6.59 15.60
C VAL A 192 -3.45 -7.15 14.46
N VAL A 193 -4.08 -8.29 14.70
CA VAL A 193 -5.04 -8.91 13.79
C VAL A 193 -6.45 -8.51 14.21
N TRP A 194 -7.19 -7.92 13.29
CA TRP A 194 -8.55 -7.43 13.50
C TRP A 194 -9.56 -8.41 12.91
N GLY A 195 -10.56 -8.78 13.70
CA GLY A 195 -11.73 -9.51 13.25
C GLY A 195 -12.83 -8.57 12.76
N LYS A 196 -14.03 -9.13 12.58
CA LYS A 196 -15.23 -8.37 12.21
C LYS A 196 -15.49 -7.22 13.19
N ASN A 197 -16.05 -6.12 12.68
CA ASN A 197 -16.34 -4.91 13.45
C ASN A 197 -15.09 -4.30 14.12
N HIS A 198 -13.90 -4.53 13.56
CA HIS A 198 -12.63 -4.01 14.07
C HIS A 198 -12.35 -4.40 15.53
N LYS A 199 -12.81 -5.59 15.95
CA LYS A 199 -12.43 -6.15 17.25
C LYS A 199 -11.05 -6.79 17.14
N VAL A 200 -10.21 -6.59 18.14
CA VAL A 200 -8.91 -7.26 18.25
C VAL A 200 -9.16 -8.77 18.34
N SER A 201 -8.64 -9.51 17.37
CA SER A 201 -8.66 -10.98 17.36
C SER A 201 -7.38 -11.54 17.93
N LYS A 202 -6.23 -10.90 17.67
CA LYS A 202 -4.93 -11.36 18.14
C LYS A 202 -3.92 -10.21 18.16
N GLN A 203 -2.95 -10.32 19.06
CA GLN A 203 -1.77 -9.47 19.11
C GLN A 203 -0.52 -10.36 19.05
N ILE A 204 0.43 -10.00 18.19
CA ILE A 204 1.63 -10.77 17.92
C ILE A 204 2.82 -9.83 18.06
N SER A 205 3.75 -10.12 18.97
CA SER A 205 5.02 -9.39 19.05
C SER A 205 5.98 -10.00 18.05
N THR A 206 6.36 -9.23 17.02
CA THR A 206 7.35 -9.71 16.05
C THR A 206 8.77 -9.57 16.56
N ASN A 207 9.02 -8.65 17.50
CA ASN A 207 10.38 -8.24 17.94
C ASN A 207 11.25 -7.70 16.79
N HIS A 208 10.65 -7.33 15.65
CA HIS A 208 11.33 -6.71 14.52
C HIS A 208 10.77 -5.31 14.26
N SER A 209 11.61 -4.42 13.73
CA SER A 209 11.18 -3.10 13.27
C SER A 209 10.48 -3.24 11.92
N ILE A 210 9.14 -3.20 11.92
CA ILE A 210 8.29 -3.36 10.74
C ILE A 210 8.23 -2.07 9.93
N SER A 211 8.46 -2.15 8.62
CA SER A 211 8.43 -1.02 7.69
C SER A 211 7.21 -1.02 6.77
N CYS A 212 6.64 -2.19 6.45
CA CYS A 212 5.44 -2.33 5.62
C CYS A 212 4.72 -3.66 5.91
N LEU A 213 3.44 -3.74 5.56
CA LEU A 213 2.56 -4.87 5.86
C LEU A 213 1.68 -5.20 4.65
N ASN A 214 1.43 -6.49 4.43
CA ASN A 214 0.31 -6.95 3.61
C ASN A 214 -0.32 -8.21 4.19
N VAL A 215 -1.50 -8.60 3.69
CA VAL A 215 -2.20 -9.81 4.13
C VAL A 215 -2.62 -10.62 2.91
N LEU A 216 -2.20 -11.88 2.87
CA LEU A 216 -2.59 -12.83 1.83
C LEU A 216 -3.23 -14.05 2.48
N ARG A 217 -4.54 -14.21 2.23
CA ARG A 217 -5.38 -15.21 2.90
C ARG A 217 -5.32 -14.98 4.42
N LYS A 218 -4.96 -16.00 5.19
CA LYS A 218 -4.80 -15.94 6.65
C LYS A 218 -3.34 -15.79 7.11
N HIS A 219 -2.52 -15.12 6.30
CA HIS A 219 -1.12 -14.84 6.62
C HIS A 219 -0.84 -13.35 6.55
N ALA A 220 -0.34 -12.80 7.64
CA ALA A 220 0.23 -11.46 7.68
C ALA A 220 1.68 -11.53 7.18
N ILE A 221 2.05 -10.60 6.31
CA ILE A 221 3.35 -10.52 5.66
C ILE A 221 3.97 -9.19 6.04
N CYS A 222 5.00 -9.21 6.87
CA CYS A 222 5.65 -8.01 7.39
C CYS A 222 7.02 -7.85 6.73
N GLY A 223 7.29 -6.68 6.14
CA GLY A 223 8.63 -6.28 5.72
C GLY A 223 9.32 -5.54 6.85
N THR A 224 10.63 -5.73 7.01
CA THR A 224 11.40 -5.07 8.07
C THR A 224 12.35 -4.01 7.51
N HIS A 225 12.76 -3.09 8.39
CA HIS A 225 13.84 -2.14 8.12
C HIS A 225 15.20 -2.80 7.85
N PHE A 226 15.34 -4.10 8.11
CA PHE A 226 16.57 -4.87 7.90
C PHE A 226 16.50 -5.81 6.69
N GLY A 227 15.48 -5.68 5.84
CA GLY A 227 15.36 -6.45 4.59
C GLY A 227 14.78 -7.86 4.76
N GLN A 228 14.37 -8.24 5.97
CA GLN A 228 13.65 -9.49 6.22
C GLN A 228 12.18 -9.35 5.83
N VAL A 229 11.58 -10.47 5.42
CA VAL A 229 10.13 -10.61 5.23
C VAL A 229 9.65 -11.75 6.11
N LEU A 230 8.74 -11.44 7.01
CA LEU A 230 8.21 -12.33 8.03
C LEU A 230 6.79 -12.74 7.66
N PHE A 231 6.47 -14.02 7.78
CA PHE A 231 5.15 -14.57 7.47
C PHE A 231 4.54 -15.13 8.75
N TYR A 232 3.51 -14.47 9.28
CA TYR A 232 2.79 -14.90 10.48
C TYR A 232 1.43 -15.48 10.11
N SER A 233 1.07 -16.61 10.73
CA SER A 233 -0.30 -17.11 10.67
C SER A 233 -1.20 -16.26 11.56
N THR A 234 -2.26 -15.70 10.97
CA THR A 234 -3.20 -14.86 11.72
C THR A 234 -4.13 -15.67 12.64
N GLN A 235 -4.16 -16.99 12.48
CA GLN A 235 -5.01 -17.90 13.27
C GLN A 235 -4.38 -18.26 14.62
N ASN A 236 -3.13 -18.71 14.62
CA ASN A 236 -2.42 -19.11 15.84
C ASN A 236 -1.40 -18.07 16.30
N GLY A 237 -0.92 -17.19 15.42
CA GLY A 237 0.09 -16.17 15.73
C GLY A 237 1.52 -16.63 15.57
N GLU A 238 1.74 -17.82 15.01
CA GLU A 238 3.07 -18.40 14.83
C GLU A 238 3.78 -17.79 13.63
N LEU A 239 5.10 -17.63 13.75
CA LEU A 239 5.99 -17.31 12.64
C LEU A 239 6.13 -18.56 11.76
N MET A 240 5.56 -18.51 10.57
CA MET A 240 5.54 -19.61 9.61
C MET A 240 6.82 -19.68 8.77
N SER A 241 7.39 -18.52 8.45
CA SER A 241 8.62 -18.39 7.68
C SER A 241 9.24 -17.02 7.88
N GLU A 242 10.56 -16.97 7.78
CA GLU A 242 11.35 -15.74 7.68
C GLU A 242 12.23 -15.85 6.43
N VAL A 243 12.29 -14.79 5.64
CA VAL A 243 13.10 -14.73 4.42
C VAL A 243 13.97 -13.48 4.46
N SER A 244 15.29 -13.64 4.40
CA SER A 244 16.24 -12.54 4.18
C SER A 244 16.16 -12.07 2.72
N ALA A 245 15.08 -11.36 2.41
CA ALA A 245 14.70 -11.04 1.04
C ALA A 245 15.55 -9.93 0.43
N HIS A 246 16.01 -8.95 1.23
CA HIS A 246 16.66 -7.72 0.75
C HIS A 246 17.84 -7.32 1.64
N ALA A 247 18.74 -6.47 1.12
CA ALA A 247 19.91 -5.96 1.85
C ALA A 247 19.67 -4.60 2.55
N ARG A 248 18.48 -4.01 2.35
CA ARG A 248 18.04 -2.71 2.86
C ARG A 248 16.57 -2.79 3.29
N PRO A 249 16.00 -1.75 3.93
CA PRO A 249 14.59 -1.73 4.30
C PRO A 249 13.65 -2.20 3.18
N VAL A 250 12.68 -3.05 3.52
CA VAL A 250 11.60 -3.40 2.61
C VAL A 250 10.59 -2.25 2.62
N TYR A 251 10.42 -1.55 1.50
CA TYR A 251 9.55 -0.38 1.42
C TYR A 251 8.15 -0.69 0.92
N SER A 252 7.94 -1.83 0.25
CA SER A 252 6.61 -2.20 -0.18
C SER A 252 6.43 -3.70 -0.30
N ILE A 253 5.25 -4.16 0.09
CA ILE A 253 4.76 -5.52 -0.11
C ILE A 253 3.41 -5.46 -0.81
N SER A 254 3.26 -6.20 -1.89
CA SER A 254 2.00 -6.35 -2.62
C SER A 254 1.67 -7.82 -2.84
N VAL A 255 0.39 -8.15 -2.91
CA VAL A 255 -0.08 -9.53 -3.01
C VAL A 255 -1.00 -9.68 -4.22
N ALA A 256 -0.85 -10.81 -4.91
CA ALA A 256 -1.74 -11.23 -6.00
C ALA A 256 -2.50 -12.49 -5.54
N PRO A 257 -3.72 -12.33 -5.00
CA PRO A 257 -4.43 -13.38 -4.28
C PRO A 257 -4.79 -14.61 -5.12
N GLU A 258 -5.08 -14.45 -6.42
CA GLU A 258 -5.45 -15.58 -7.30
C GLU A 258 -4.26 -16.52 -7.53
N SER A 259 -3.06 -15.96 -7.71
CA SER A 259 -1.84 -16.72 -7.99
C SER A 259 -1.03 -17.06 -6.74
N ALA A 260 -1.43 -16.55 -5.57
CA ALA A 260 -0.67 -16.59 -4.33
C ALA A 260 0.75 -16.02 -4.48
N TYR A 261 0.90 -14.96 -5.29
CA TYR A 261 2.17 -14.26 -5.40
C TYR A 261 2.29 -13.14 -4.38
N VAL A 262 3.54 -12.92 -3.94
CA VAL A 262 3.94 -11.82 -3.07
C VAL A 262 5.05 -11.07 -3.79
N LEU A 263 4.90 -9.77 -3.91
CA LEU A 263 5.89 -8.83 -4.43
C LEU A 263 6.55 -8.15 -3.25
N THR A 264 7.87 -8.08 -3.22
CA THR A 264 8.63 -7.33 -2.23
C THR A 264 9.56 -6.39 -2.96
N ALA A 265 9.63 -5.14 -2.50
CA ALA A 265 10.51 -4.13 -3.09
C ALA A 265 11.21 -3.34 -1.98
N SER A 266 12.47 -2.98 -2.25
CA SER A 266 13.35 -2.39 -1.26
C SER A 266 14.15 -1.24 -1.82
N GLU A 267 14.62 -0.41 -0.89
CA GLU A 267 15.65 0.59 -1.14
C GLU A 267 16.94 -0.01 -1.74
N ASP A 268 17.15 -1.34 -1.65
CA ASP A 268 18.27 -2.05 -2.31
C ASP A 268 18.18 -2.09 -3.84
N THR A 269 17.17 -1.47 -4.45
CA THR A 269 16.89 -1.42 -5.90
C THR A 269 16.37 -2.72 -6.52
N PHE A 270 16.16 -3.77 -5.72
CA PHE A 270 15.58 -5.02 -6.18
C PHE A 270 14.07 -5.08 -5.92
N VAL A 271 13.37 -5.63 -6.91
CA VAL A 271 12.01 -6.16 -6.77
C VAL A 271 12.10 -7.68 -6.86
N ARG A 272 11.46 -8.38 -5.92
CA ARG A 272 11.41 -9.85 -5.88
C ARG A 272 9.95 -10.33 -5.88
N VAL A 273 9.68 -11.41 -6.61
CA VAL A 273 8.40 -12.09 -6.64
C VAL A 273 8.55 -13.47 -6.04
N TRP A 274 7.66 -13.79 -5.11
CA TRP A 274 7.60 -15.04 -4.38
C TRP A 274 6.26 -15.71 -4.63
N LYS A 275 6.21 -17.04 -4.54
CA LYS A 275 4.98 -17.82 -4.52
C LYS A 275 4.80 -18.47 -3.16
N LEU A 276 3.62 -18.30 -2.58
CA LEU A 276 3.26 -18.95 -1.33
C LEU A 276 2.57 -20.28 -1.58
N HIS A 277 3.10 -21.32 -0.94
CA HIS A 277 2.46 -22.63 -0.87
C HIS A 277 1.95 -22.86 0.55
N THR A 278 0.63 -23.05 0.67
CA THR A 278 -0.08 -23.16 1.95
C THR A 278 -0.92 -24.43 2.03
N ARG A 279 -0.68 -25.42 1.15
CA ARG A 279 -1.50 -26.64 1.03
C ARG A 279 -1.01 -27.69 2.01
N LYS A 280 -1.87 -28.13 2.92
CA LYS A 280 -1.62 -29.33 3.73
C LYS A 280 -1.63 -30.58 2.82
N PRO A 281 -0.78 -31.59 3.05
CA PRO A 281 0.10 -31.77 4.21
C PRO A 281 1.47 -31.09 4.11
N GLU A 282 1.78 -30.42 3.00
CA GLU A 282 3.09 -29.78 2.82
C GLU A 282 3.29 -28.61 3.80
N PRO A 283 4.53 -28.39 4.27
CA PRO A 283 4.84 -27.27 5.14
C PRO A 283 4.61 -25.94 4.40
N PHE A 284 4.43 -24.86 5.16
CA PHE A 284 4.37 -23.52 4.60
C PHE A 284 5.69 -23.21 3.86
N GLN A 285 5.62 -22.84 2.59
CA GLN A 285 6.79 -22.55 1.77
C GLN A 285 6.65 -21.20 1.06
N VAL A 286 7.77 -20.50 0.98
CA VAL A 286 7.94 -19.26 0.21
C VAL A 286 8.95 -19.54 -0.90
N GLU A 287 8.46 -19.72 -2.12
CA GLU A 287 9.30 -20.04 -3.27
C GLU A 287 9.66 -18.76 -4.03
N TRP A 288 10.96 -18.52 -4.23
CA TRP A 288 11.41 -17.45 -5.12
C TRP A 288 11.02 -17.75 -6.57
N ARG A 289 10.45 -16.77 -7.28
CA ARG A 289 9.99 -16.94 -8.67
C ARG A 289 10.71 -16.02 -9.65
N PHE A 290 11.05 -14.81 -9.23
CA PHE A 290 11.63 -13.80 -10.10
C PHE A 290 12.29 -12.69 -9.27
N SER A 291 13.32 -12.05 -9.84
CA SER A 291 13.85 -10.79 -9.33
C SER A 291 14.29 -9.91 -10.48
N VAL A 292 14.15 -8.61 -10.30
CA VAL A 292 14.67 -7.60 -11.23
C VAL A 292 15.22 -6.41 -10.46
N THR A 293 16.25 -5.79 -11.03
CA THR A 293 16.82 -4.55 -10.53
C THR A 293 16.20 -3.38 -11.30
N VAL A 294 15.78 -2.34 -10.58
CA VAL A 294 15.46 -1.03 -11.16
C VAL A 294 16.67 -0.14 -10.93
N PRO A 295 17.49 0.14 -11.97
CA PRO A 295 18.77 0.82 -11.77
C PRO A 295 18.60 2.26 -11.29
N ASP A 296 19.69 2.79 -10.73
CA ASP A 296 19.96 4.21 -10.45
C ASP A 296 19.16 4.87 -9.32
N PHE A 297 18.01 4.32 -8.91
CA PHE A 297 17.15 4.96 -7.90
C PHE A 297 16.60 3.98 -6.85
N PRO A 298 16.58 4.34 -5.55
CA PRO A 298 15.87 3.58 -4.52
C PRO A 298 14.40 3.37 -4.88
N ILE A 299 13.90 2.14 -4.77
CA ILE A 299 12.48 1.86 -5.02
C ILE A 299 11.67 2.36 -3.84
N VAL A 300 10.62 3.15 -4.09
CA VAL A 300 9.75 3.73 -3.07
C VAL A 300 8.38 3.05 -3.00
N GLY A 301 7.99 2.34 -4.06
CA GLY A 301 6.74 1.59 -4.10
C GLY A 301 6.72 0.56 -5.22
N ALA A 302 6.10 -0.60 -4.97
CA ALA A 302 5.86 -1.61 -5.98
C ALA A 302 4.54 -2.33 -5.70
N GLN A 303 3.67 -2.45 -6.70
CA GLN A 303 2.39 -3.15 -6.54
C GLN A 303 2.03 -3.99 -7.77
N PHE A 304 1.42 -5.16 -7.52
CA PHE A 304 0.73 -5.88 -8.58
C PHE A 304 -0.44 -5.04 -9.10
N THR A 305 -0.61 -4.97 -10.42
CA THR A 305 -1.71 -4.21 -11.01
C THR A 305 -3.00 -5.01 -11.05
N ASN A 306 -2.97 -6.33 -10.80
CA ASN A 306 -4.15 -7.19 -10.80
C ASN A 306 -4.01 -8.38 -9.86
N GLY A 307 -5.15 -8.99 -9.50
CA GLY A 307 -5.22 -10.13 -8.58
C GLY A 307 -4.50 -11.40 -9.05
N ARG A 308 -4.31 -11.55 -10.37
CA ARG A 308 -3.53 -12.64 -11.00
C ARG A 308 -2.02 -12.45 -10.88
N GLY A 309 -1.56 -11.24 -10.57
CA GLY A 309 -0.14 -10.90 -10.56
C GLY A 309 0.49 -10.97 -11.95
N SER A 310 -0.28 -10.90 -13.03
CA SER A 310 0.26 -10.98 -14.40
C SER A 310 1.13 -9.76 -14.79
N GLN A 311 0.98 -8.67 -14.03
CA GLN A 311 1.70 -7.42 -14.19
C GLN A 311 1.90 -6.75 -12.82
N PHE A 312 3.01 -6.03 -12.67
CA PHE A 312 3.27 -5.15 -11.53
C PHE A 312 3.89 -3.84 -12.00
N ALA A 313 3.75 -2.80 -11.20
CA ALA A 313 4.32 -1.48 -11.41
C ALA A 313 5.32 -1.15 -10.30
N VAL A 314 6.31 -0.32 -10.62
CA VAL A 314 7.39 0.09 -9.71
C VAL A 314 7.65 1.58 -9.85
N ALA A 315 7.68 2.30 -8.74
CA ALA A 315 8.05 3.71 -8.65
C ALA A 315 9.36 3.84 -7.86
N ALA A 316 10.24 4.74 -8.30
CA ALA A 316 11.53 4.99 -7.67
C ALA A 316 11.68 6.46 -7.25
N PHE A 317 12.51 6.71 -6.23
CA PHE A 317 12.77 8.02 -5.67
C PHE A 317 13.32 8.97 -6.72
N ASP A 318 12.84 10.22 -6.73
CA ASP A 318 13.24 11.30 -7.65
C ASP A 318 13.08 10.96 -9.15
N SER A 319 12.39 9.85 -9.43
CA SER A 319 12.10 9.42 -10.79
C SER A 319 10.73 9.90 -11.21
N LYS A 320 10.64 10.48 -12.42
CA LYS A 320 9.37 10.81 -13.09
C LYS A 320 8.79 9.63 -13.88
N LYS A 321 9.10 8.40 -13.46
CA LYS A 321 8.80 7.19 -14.21
C LYS A 321 8.18 6.13 -13.31
N ILE A 322 7.13 5.50 -13.81
CA ILE A 322 6.64 4.22 -13.29
C ILE A 322 7.00 3.14 -14.30
N ASN A 323 7.80 2.16 -13.87
CA ASN A 323 8.16 1.02 -14.70
C ASN A 323 7.16 -0.11 -14.51
N VAL A 324 6.57 -0.60 -15.60
CA VAL A 324 5.55 -1.64 -15.58
C VAL A 324 6.11 -2.93 -16.18
N PHE A 325 6.11 -3.99 -15.39
CA PHE A 325 6.62 -5.30 -15.75
C PHE A 325 5.47 -6.29 -15.95
N ARG A 326 5.57 -7.15 -16.96
CA ARG A 326 4.53 -8.12 -17.32
C ARG A 326 5.12 -9.51 -17.56
N ILE A 327 4.38 -10.55 -17.22
CA ILE A 327 4.74 -11.93 -17.59
C ILE A 327 4.75 -12.05 -19.12
N ALA A 328 5.91 -12.35 -19.69
CA ALA A 328 6.04 -12.68 -21.11
C ALA A 328 5.30 -14.00 -21.42
N LYS A 329 4.44 -13.97 -22.44
CA LYS A 329 3.89 -15.20 -23.02
C LYS A 329 5.03 -15.93 -23.72
N LYS A 330 5.22 -17.23 -23.45
CA LYS A 330 6.10 -18.04 -24.30
C LYS A 330 5.56 -17.96 -25.74
N PRO A 331 6.40 -17.71 -26.75
CA PRO A 331 5.96 -17.85 -28.13
C PRO A 331 5.43 -19.28 -28.28
N THR A 332 4.19 -19.40 -28.76
CA THR A 332 3.67 -20.68 -29.25
C THR A 332 4.57 -21.10 -30.40
N GLN A 333 5.37 -22.15 -30.17
CA GLN A 333 6.03 -22.87 -31.25
C GLN A 333 4.99 -23.50 -32.17
#